data_AF-A0AA42RE47-F1
#
_entry.id   AF-A0AA42RE47-F1
#
_cell.length_a   1.000
_cell.length_b   1.000
_cell.length_c   1.000
_cell.angle_alpha   90.00
_cell.angle_beta   90.00
_cell.angle_gamma   90.00
#
_symmetry.space_group_name_H-M   'P 1'
#
loop_
_entity.id
_entity.type
_entity.pdbx_description
1 polymer ?
#
loop_
_entity_poly.entity_id
_entity_poly.type
_entity_poly.pdbx_seq_one_letter_code
_entity_poly.pdbx_strand_id
1 'polypeptide(L)'
;MFSLQIVNAQVSDTLSYVKQFEINKANYIGKPFSVLLNDMTKIKPKTVWFTPLREKNIIKTSRFKFTSKEYSFGNAITLLITWKDFIPYRDVKYLYQKNDFYFTNEEKDFYGEKIIQDISVYR
;
A
#
# COMPACT_ATOMS: atom_id res chain seq x y z
N MET A 1 32.78 -2.92 9.50
CA MET A 1 31.86 -4.02 9.15
C MET A 1 30.59 -3.85 9.97
N PHE A 2 29.54 -3.26 9.41
CA PHE A 2 28.22 -3.21 10.03
C PHE A 2 27.19 -3.74 9.05
N SER A 3 26.24 -4.52 9.58
CA SER A 3 24.90 -4.72 9.03
C SER A 3 24.67 -5.90 8.07
N LEU A 4 24.56 -7.10 8.65
CA LEU A 4 23.64 -8.14 8.15
C LEU A 4 22.50 -8.41 9.14
N GLN A 5 22.70 -8.19 10.45
CA GLN A 5 21.67 -8.40 11.47
C GLN A 5 20.62 -7.27 11.53
N ILE A 6 21.01 -6.02 11.30
CA ILE A 6 20.08 -4.86 11.43
C ILE A 6 18.96 -4.93 10.38
N VAL A 7 19.30 -5.34 9.16
CA VAL A 7 18.33 -5.44 8.05
C VAL A 7 17.26 -6.50 8.33
N ASN A 8 17.64 -7.68 8.82
CA ASN A 8 16.69 -8.76 9.08
C ASN A 8 15.74 -8.46 10.25
N ALA A 9 16.25 -7.84 11.32
CA ALA A 9 15.41 -7.41 12.45
C ALA A 9 14.39 -6.34 12.01
N GLN A 10 14.84 -5.31 11.30
CA GLN A 10 13.97 -4.22 10.83
C GLN A 10 12.88 -4.69 9.85
N VAL A 11 13.17 -5.66 8.99
CA VAL A 11 12.20 -6.25 8.06
C VAL A 11 11.21 -7.18 8.79
N SER A 12 11.63 -7.84 9.87
CA SER A 12 10.73 -8.59 10.76
C SER A 12 9.76 -7.64 11.49
N ASP A 13 10.29 -6.55 12.06
CA ASP A 13 9.49 -5.56 12.78
C ASP A 13 8.48 -4.86 11.88
N THR A 14 8.88 -4.55 10.64
CA THR A 14 7.98 -3.95 9.65
C THR A 14 6.84 -4.91 9.28
N LEU A 15 7.13 -6.20 9.06
CA LEU A 15 6.08 -7.16 8.70
C LEU A 15 5.10 -7.33 9.86
N SER A 16 5.61 -7.54 11.07
CA SER A 16 4.78 -7.68 12.28
C SER A 16 3.90 -6.44 12.50
N TYR A 17 4.47 -5.24 12.34
CA TYR A 17 3.73 -3.99 12.44
C TYR A 17 2.61 -3.90 11.38
N VAL A 18 2.92 -4.14 10.12
CA VAL A 18 1.92 -4.01 9.04
C VAL A 18 0.85 -5.11 9.14
N LYS A 19 1.22 -6.32 9.58
CA LYS A 19 0.29 -7.46 9.74
C LYS A 19 -0.79 -7.20 10.79
N GLN A 20 -0.53 -6.34 11.79
CA GLN A 20 -1.55 -5.93 12.77
C GLN A 20 -2.75 -5.26 12.11
N PHE A 21 -2.58 -4.54 10.99
CA PHE A 21 -3.70 -3.92 10.28
C PHE A 21 -4.57 -4.94 9.54
N GLU A 22 -3.99 -6.07 9.11
CA GLU A 22 -4.78 -7.18 8.55
C GLU A 22 -5.51 -7.95 9.65
N ILE A 23 -4.84 -8.25 10.77
CA ILE A 23 -5.46 -8.93 11.92
C ILE A 23 -6.67 -8.14 12.41
N ASN A 24 -6.54 -6.82 12.48
CA ASN A 24 -7.58 -5.90 12.94
C ASN A 24 -8.39 -5.28 11.79
N LYS A 25 -8.41 -5.90 10.61
CA LYS A 25 -9.02 -5.29 9.40
C LYS A 25 -10.49 -4.92 9.54
N ALA A 26 -11.23 -5.58 10.44
CA ALA A 26 -12.61 -5.22 10.77
C ALA A 26 -12.77 -3.76 11.22
N ASN A 27 -11.72 -3.14 11.80
CA ASN A 27 -11.72 -1.74 12.19
C ASN A 27 -11.66 -0.78 11.00
N TYR A 28 -11.30 -1.25 9.82
CA TYR A 28 -10.98 -0.45 8.64
C TYR A 28 -11.88 -0.76 7.43
N ILE A 29 -12.43 -1.97 7.34
CA ILE A 29 -13.38 -2.34 6.27
C ILE A 29 -14.59 -1.40 6.30
N GLY A 30 -15.00 -0.93 5.13
CA GLY A 30 -16.10 0.02 4.96
C GLY A 30 -15.74 1.47 5.28
N LYS A 31 -14.52 1.76 5.74
CA LYS A 31 -14.04 3.12 6.01
C LYS A 31 -13.11 3.64 4.91
N PRO A 32 -12.93 4.97 4.81
CA PRO A 32 -11.90 5.57 3.97
C PRO A 32 -10.50 5.10 4.38
N PHE A 33 -9.62 4.90 3.40
CA PHE A 33 -8.24 4.47 3.64
C PHE A 33 -7.42 5.46 4.47
N SER A 34 -7.81 6.74 4.47
CA SER A 34 -7.23 7.76 5.35
C SER A 34 -7.29 7.39 6.83
N VAL A 35 -8.32 6.67 7.29
CA VAL A 35 -8.42 6.19 8.67
C VAL A 35 -7.25 5.26 9.00
N LEU A 36 -7.00 4.27 8.14
CA LEU A 36 -5.88 3.35 8.30
C LEU A 36 -4.54 4.08 8.19
N LEU A 37 -4.39 5.00 7.24
CA LEU A 37 -3.16 5.79 7.07
C LEU A 37 -2.84 6.70 8.26
N ASN A 38 -3.86 7.19 8.97
CA ASN A 38 -3.69 8.00 10.16
C ASN A 38 -3.25 7.15 11.37
N ASP A 39 -3.74 5.91 11.47
CA ASP A 39 -3.30 4.95 12.48
C ASP A 39 -1.87 4.41 12.22
N MET A 40 -1.36 4.56 10.99
CA MET A 40 0.02 4.24 10.62
C MET A 40 1.04 5.27 11.11
N THR A 41 1.28 5.29 12.41
CA THR A 41 2.17 6.27 13.07
C THR A 41 3.65 5.91 13.02
N LYS A 42 4.01 4.62 12.89
CA LYS A 42 5.42 4.17 12.93
C LYS A 42 6.05 4.08 11.54
N ILE A 43 5.38 3.39 10.62
CA ILE A 43 5.89 3.11 9.28
C ILE A 43 4.78 3.38 8.28
N LYS A 44 5.07 4.19 7.27
CA LYS A 44 4.13 4.50 6.18
C LYS A 44 4.56 3.84 4.88
N PRO A 45 3.61 3.58 3.96
CA PRO A 45 3.96 3.18 2.60
C PRO A 45 4.88 4.19 1.94
N LYS A 46 5.80 3.70 1.13
CA LYS A 46 6.74 4.50 0.33
C LYS A 46 6.40 4.47 -1.15
N THR A 47 5.80 3.37 -1.62
CA THR A 47 5.39 3.21 -3.01
C THR A 47 4.00 2.59 -3.10
N VAL A 48 3.31 2.89 -4.20
CA VAL A 48 2.01 2.29 -4.53
C VAL A 48 2.06 1.73 -5.94
N TRP A 49 1.60 0.49 -6.08
CA TRP A 49 1.60 -0.26 -7.33
C TRP A 49 0.20 -0.76 -7.61
N PHE A 50 -0.13 -0.96 -8.87
CA PHE A 50 -1.42 -1.49 -9.29
C PHE A 50 -1.23 -2.54 -10.37
N THR A 51 -2.27 -3.33 -10.61
CA THR A 51 -2.36 -4.21 -11.77
C THR A 51 -3.69 -3.91 -12.44
N PRO A 52 -3.70 -3.36 -13.67
CA PRO A 52 -4.95 -3.11 -14.35
C PRO A 52 -5.63 -4.43 -14.69
N LEU A 53 -6.95 -4.48 -14.49
CA LEU A 53 -7.78 -5.50 -15.12
C LEU A 53 -7.85 -5.13 -16.61
N ARG A 54 -7.01 -5.79 -17.42
CA ARG A 54 -6.67 -5.40 -18.81
C ARG A 54 -7.86 -5.05 -19.68
N GLU A 55 -9.02 -5.66 -19.43
CA GLU A 55 -10.22 -5.50 -20.26
C GLU A 55 -11.17 -4.40 -19.79
N LYS A 56 -11.01 -3.87 -18.56
CA LYS A 56 -12.05 -3.06 -17.91
C LYS A 56 -11.64 -1.62 -17.57
N ASN A 57 -10.39 -1.20 -17.84
CA ASN A 57 -9.90 0.15 -17.50
C ASN A 57 -10.17 0.57 -16.04
N ILE A 58 -10.16 -0.41 -15.12
CA ILE A 58 -10.44 -0.22 -13.70
C ILE A 58 -9.41 -0.94 -12.84
N ILE A 59 -9.24 -0.44 -11.63
CA ILE A 59 -8.38 -0.96 -10.58
C ILE A 59 -9.24 -1.39 -9.41
N LYS A 60 -9.19 -2.68 -9.07
CA LYS A 60 -9.86 -3.24 -7.88
C LYS A 60 -8.94 -3.27 -6.67
N THR A 61 -7.63 -3.38 -6.90
CA THR A 61 -6.65 -3.55 -5.84
C THR A 61 -5.43 -2.65 -6.04
N SER A 62 -4.83 -2.23 -4.94
CA SER A 62 -3.57 -1.48 -4.95
C SER A 62 -2.61 -2.05 -3.90
N ARG A 63 -1.33 -2.08 -4.24
CA ARG A 63 -0.24 -2.68 -3.46
C ARG A 63 0.64 -1.56 -2.92
N PHE A 64 0.53 -1.31 -1.63
CA PHE A 64 1.32 -0.33 -0.91
C PHE A 64 2.54 -1.03 -0.32
N LYS A 65 3.74 -0.57 -0.65
CA LYS A 65 5.00 -1.19 -0.19
C LYS A 65 5.76 -0.23 0.70
N PHE A 66 6.48 -0.79 1.67
CA PHE A 66 7.18 -0.05 2.72
C PHE A 66 8.68 0.10 2.44
N THR A 67 9.08 -0.10 1.18
CA THR A 67 10.46 -0.01 0.69
C THR A 67 10.56 0.96 -0.48
N SER A 68 11.79 1.38 -0.82
CA SER A 68 12.01 2.24 -1.98
C SER A 68 11.70 1.50 -3.29
N LYS A 69 11.59 2.25 -4.38
CA LYS A 69 11.14 1.73 -5.67
C LYS A 69 12.07 0.63 -6.18
N GLU A 70 13.38 0.77 -5.99
CA GLU A 70 14.42 -0.15 -6.46
C GLU A 70 14.28 -1.54 -5.83
N TYR A 71 13.84 -1.59 -4.56
CA TYR A 71 13.65 -2.84 -3.82
C TYR A 71 12.21 -3.38 -3.89
N SER A 72 11.33 -2.73 -4.64
CA SER A 72 9.92 -3.11 -4.69
C SER A 72 9.65 -4.40 -5.47
N PHE A 73 10.56 -4.84 -6.34
CA PHE A 73 10.37 -6.04 -7.18
C PHE A 73 10.76 -7.36 -6.50
N GLY A 74 11.40 -7.29 -5.31
CA GLY A 74 11.76 -8.47 -4.53
C GLY A 74 10.70 -8.87 -3.50
N ASN A 75 11.14 -9.49 -2.41
CA ASN A 75 10.34 -9.95 -1.27
C ASN A 75 9.86 -8.79 -0.36
N ALA A 76 9.29 -7.76 -0.97
CA ALA A 76 8.91 -6.52 -0.32
C ALA A 76 7.59 -6.69 0.43
N ILE A 77 7.58 -6.28 1.70
CA ILE A 77 6.37 -6.24 2.52
C ILE A 77 5.32 -5.39 1.81
N THR A 78 4.20 -6.02 1.50
CA THR A 78 3.13 -5.46 0.70
C THR A 78 1.84 -5.47 1.51
N LEU A 79 1.24 -4.29 1.63
CA LEU A 79 -0.14 -4.09 2.04
C LEU A 79 -1.00 -4.01 0.78
N LEU A 80 -1.79 -5.04 0.54
CA LEU A 80 -2.79 -5.07 -0.52
C LEU A 80 -4.10 -4.53 0.04
N ILE A 81 -4.61 -3.48 -0.59
CA ILE A 81 -5.96 -2.98 -0.34
C ILE A 81 -6.84 -3.39 -1.51
N THR A 82 -7.96 -4.02 -1.20
CA THR A 82 -9.07 -4.20 -2.13
C THR A 82 -10.06 -3.07 -1.91
N TRP A 83 -10.37 -2.31 -2.96
CA TRP A 83 -11.27 -1.17 -2.91
C TRP A 83 -12.72 -1.63 -3.00
N LYS A 84 -13.64 -1.00 -2.27
CA LYS A 84 -15.09 -1.27 -2.39
C LYS A 84 -15.58 -0.97 -3.79
N ASP A 85 -15.33 0.25 -4.24
CA ASP A 85 -15.61 0.70 -5.59
C ASP A 85 -14.36 0.62 -6.47
N PHE A 86 -14.57 0.37 -7.75
CA PHE A 86 -13.47 0.35 -8.71
C PHE A 86 -12.90 1.76 -8.90
N ILE A 87 -11.57 1.86 -8.93
CA ILE A 87 -10.89 3.11 -9.24
C ILE A 87 -10.63 3.18 -10.76
N PRO A 88 -10.92 4.29 -11.44
CA PRO A 88 -10.60 4.45 -12.85
C PRO A 88 -9.09 4.29 -13.11
N TYR A 89 -8.73 3.45 -14.08
CA TYR A 89 -7.31 3.22 -14.42
C TYR A 89 -6.62 4.51 -14.85
N ARG A 90 -7.31 5.41 -15.55
CA ARG A 90 -6.75 6.68 -16.02
C ARG A 90 -6.18 7.52 -14.87
N ASP A 91 -6.91 7.61 -13.76
CA ASP A 91 -6.53 8.47 -12.63
C ASP A 91 -5.31 7.88 -11.91
N VAL A 92 -5.31 6.56 -11.73
CA VAL A 92 -4.16 5.82 -11.20
C VAL A 92 -2.94 5.94 -12.12
N LYS A 93 -3.14 5.83 -13.44
CA LYS A 93 -2.07 5.96 -14.44
C LYS A 93 -1.47 7.37 -14.42
N TYR A 94 -2.29 8.40 -14.30
CA TYR A 94 -1.83 9.79 -14.21
C TYR A 94 -0.89 9.98 -13.03
N LEU A 95 -1.31 9.57 -11.82
CA LEU A 95 -0.49 9.66 -10.61
C LEU A 95 0.79 8.82 -10.72
N TYR A 96 0.68 7.59 -11.23
CA TYR A 96 1.84 6.75 -11.51
C TYR A 96 2.85 7.44 -12.43
N GLN A 97 2.42 8.00 -13.56
CA GLN A 97 3.33 8.64 -14.52
C GLN A 97 3.95 9.92 -13.95
N LYS A 98 3.21 10.64 -13.11
CA LYS A 98 3.65 11.89 -12.49
C LYS A 98 4.67 11.65 -11.38
N ASN A 99 4.37 10.69 -10.49
CA ASN A 99 5.12 10.48 -9.25
C ASN A 99 5.94 9.18 -9.23
N ASP A 100 6.04 8.49 -10.37
CA ASP A 100 6.96 7.35 -10.58
C ASP A 100 6.83 6.26 -9.48
N PHE A 101 5.58 5.89 -9.19
CA PHE A 101 5.16 4.93 -8.15
C PHE A 101 5.40 5.35 -6.69
N TYR A 102 5.97 6.52 -6.41
CA TYR A 102 6.11 7.00 -5.04
C TYR A 102 4.74 7.29 -4.42
N PHE A 103 4.60 6.96 -3.14
CA PHE A 103 3.40 7.29 -2.37
C PHE A 103 3.58 8.67 -1.73
N THR A 104 3.26 9.72 -2.49
CA THR A 104 3.39 11.12 -2.05
C THR A 104 2.12 11.60 -1.34
N ASN A 105 2.05 12.89 -1.02
CA ASN A 105 0.82 13.48 -0.48
C ASN A 105 -0.33 13.42 -1.49
N GLU A 106 -0.07 13.50 -2.80
CA GLU A 106 -1.13 13.41 -3.81
C GLU A 106 -1.75 12.00 -3.85
N GLU A 107 -0.93 10.95 -3.80
CA GLU A 107 -1.43 9.58 -3.66
C GLU A 107 -2.14 9.40 -2.32
N LYS A 108 -1.60 9.96 -1.24
CA LYS A 108 -2.21 9.87 0.09
C LYS A 108 -3.62 10.45 0.07
N ASP A 109 -3.82 11.61 -0.54
CA ASP A 109 -5.12 12.27 -0.64
C ASP A 109 -6.04 11.50 -1.59
N PHE A 110 -5.54 11.14 -2.78
CA PHE A 110 -6.31 10.40 -3.78
C PHE A 110 -6.82 9.04 -3.27
N TYR A 111 -5.94 8.22 -2.69
CA TYR A 111 -6.31 6.90 -2.17
C TYR A 111 -7.00 7.02 -0.81
N GLY A 112 -6.67 8.04 0.00
CA GLY A 112 -7.20 8.22 1.36
C GLY A 112 -8.72 8.38 1.43
N GLU A 113 -9.33 8.89 0.36
CA GLU A 113 -10.79 9.01 0.23
C GLU A 113 -11.48 7.71 -0.18
N LYS A 114 -10.73 6.70 -0.67
CA LYS A 114 -11.29 5.47 -1.23
C LYS A 114 -11.67 4.51 -0.11
N ILE A 115 -12.80 3.82 -0.28
CA ILE A 115 -13.34 2.91 0.74
C ILE A 115 -12.68 1.53 0.64
N ILE A 116 -12.23 1.02 1.77
CA ILE A 116 -11.63 -0.31 1.88
C ILE A 116 -12.73 -1.38 1.87
N GLN A 117 -12.58 -2.40 1.02
CA GLN A 117 -13.36 -3.64 1.08
C GLN A 117 -12.61 -4.75 1.83
N ASP A 118 -11.31 -4.88 1.60
CA ASP A 118 -10.48 -5.88 2.28
C ASP A 118 -9.02 -5.44 2.37
N ILE A 119 -8.30 -6.05 3.30
CA ILE A 119 -6.88 -5.81 3.59
C ILE A 119 -6.17 -7.16 3.63
N SER A 120 -5.00 -7.25 2.99
CA SER A 120 -4.09 -8.39 3.10
C SER A 120 -2.64 -7.94 3.13
N VAL A 121 -1.81 -8.63 3.91
CA VAL A 121 -0.39 -8.31 4.10
C VAL A 121 0.46 -9.57 3.85
N TYR A 122 1.42 -9.44 2.96
CA TYR A 122 2.31 -10.52 2.55
C TYR A 122 3.70 -9.99 2.15
N ARG A 123 4.60 -10.90 1.76
CA ARG A 123 5.87 -10.59 1.11
C ARG A 123 5.90 -11.15 -0.30
#